data_AF-A0A2W7Q6Z7-F1
#
_entry.id   AF-A0A2W7Q6Z7-F1
#
_cell.length_a   1.000
_cell.length_b   1.000
_cell.length_c   1.000
_cell.angle_alpha   90.00
_cell.angle_beta   90.00
_cell.angle_gamma   90.00
#
_symmetry.space_group_name_H-M   'P 1'
#
loop_
_entity.id
_entity.type
_entity.pdbx_description
1 polymer ?
#
loop_
_entity_poly.entity_id
_entity_poly.type
_entity_poly.pdbx_seq_one_letter_code
_entity_poly.pdbx_strand_id
1 'polypeptide(L)'
;MPRPKLEIADIFRAHGPAWRQANAGHVSLSQLKVMSAIEACRTEALGGHVAGCTKCGHHHVAYNSCKNRHCPKCQGPAARDWMEARAEDLLPVEYFHVVFTLPAEIAQIAYWNKKAVYGLLFKASAETVMTIAADPKRMGARVGMTSVLHTWGSALTHHPHIHMIVPGGGLSPDGTNWVACRPGFFLHVRVLSRLFRRLFLEGLMDLHRIGELAFFGDLERLAEADAFASWLAPFRKSEWVVYAKPPFGGPEAVLAYLSRYTHRVAISNARLVSADAQTVAFRWKDYRIKSGDRQKVMRLATPEFIRRFLIHVLPDGFHRIRHYGLLASATRKANIRTIRALLCVRRPEQAAASAPDAEIIPLTLREPCPCCGGPMRIIEIFRRGQKPMSRAPPREQAA
;
A
#
# COMPACT_ATOMS: atom_id res chain seq x y z
N MET A 1 19.49 -4.48 -8.43
CA MET A 1 18.51 -5.25 -9.22
C MET A 1 18.57 -4.74 -10.65
N PRO A 2 18.63 -5.62 -11.67
CA PRO A 2 18.62 -5.20 -13.07
C PRO A 2 17.34 -4.42 -13.38
N ARG A 3 17.44 -3.41 -14.25
CA ARG A 3 16.31 -2.58 -14.65
C ARG A 3 15.30 -3.48 -15.39
N PRO A 4 14.00 -3.43 -15.04
CA PRO A 4 13.01 -4.22 -15.74
C PRO A 4 12.98 -3.83 -17.22
N LYS A 5 12.99 -4.83 -18.12
CA LYS A 5 12.95 -4.63 -19.58
C LYS A 5 11.64 -3.99 -20.05
N LEU A 6 10.56 -4.15 -19.28
CA LEU A 6 9.22 -3.65 -19.56
C LEU A 6 8.63 -3.00 -18.31
N GLU A 7 8.10 -1.79 -18.44
CA GLU A 7 7.45 -1.04 -17.38
C GLU A 7 5.99 -0.73 -17.73
N ILE A 8 5.14 -0.53 -16.70
CA ILE A 8 3.75 -0.06 -16.91
C ILE A 8 3.71 1.26 -17.71
N ALA A 9 4.74 2.11 -17.54
CA ALA A 9 4.85 3.35 -18.28
C ALA A 9 4.97 3.12 -19.79
N ASP A 10 5.61 2.03 -20.24
CA ASP A 10 5.76 1.73 -21.66
C ASP A 10 4.40 1.34 -22.27
N ILE A 11 3.61 0.54 -21.54
CA ILE A 11 2.23 0.17 -21.92
C ILE A 11 1.36 1.42 -22.03
N PHE A 12 1.42 2.33 -21.05
CA PHE A 12 0.64 3.56 -21.08
C PHE A 12 1.07 4.52 -22.20
N ARG A 13 2.36 4.68 -22.46
CA ARG A 13 2.82 5.51 -23.58
C ARG A 13 2.37 4.95 -24.93
N ALA A 14 2.48 3.63 -25.13
CA ALA A 14 2.17 2.99 -26.40
C ALA A 14 0.66 2.86 -26.65
N HIS A 15 -0.14 2.55 -25.63
CA HIS A 15 -1.55 2.16 -25.79
C HIS A 15 -2.54 3.02 -25.00
N GLY A 16 -2.05 3.88 -24.09
CA GLY A 16 -2.87 4.78 -23.29
C GLY A 16 -3.66 5.81 -24.10
N PRO A 17 -3.13 6.45 -25.16
CA PRO A 17 -3.88 7.40 -25.97
C PRO A 17 -5.16 6.80 -26.58
N ALA A 18 -5.03 5.67 -27.29
CA ALA A 18 -6.17 4.98 -27.89
C ALA A 18 -7.17 4.49 -26.81
N TRP A 19 -6.66 3.97 -25.69
CA TRP A 19 -7.52 3.55 -24.58
C TRP A 19 -8.32 4.70 -23.99
N ARG A 20 -7.69 5.88 -23.77
CA ARG A 20 -8.38 7.07 -23.26
C ARG A 20 -9.46 7.55 -24.22
N GLN A 21 -9.19 7.55 -25.52
CA GLN A 21 -10.17 7.94 -26.54
C GLN A 21 -11.37 6.99 -26.54
N ALA A 22 -11.12 5.67 -26.54
CA ALA A 22 -12.17 4.65 -26.51
C ALA A 22 -13.02 4.67 -25.22
N ASN A 23 -12.49 5.23 -24.13
CA ASN A 23 -13.17 5.30 -22.82
C ASN A 23 -13.50 6.75 -22.41
N ALA A 24 -13.57 7.69 -23.36
CA ALA A 24 -13.91 9.08 -23.07
C ALA A 24 -15.24 9.17 -22.29
N GLY A 25 -15.29 10.06 -21.29
CA GLY A 25 -16.44 10.19 -20.37
C GLY A 25 -16.52 9.16 -19.25
N HIS A 26 -15.78 8.04 -19.33
CA HIS A 26 -15.86 6.92 -18.38
C HIS A 26 -14.62 6.77 -17.50
N VAL A 27 -13.67 7.72 -17.59
CA VAL A 27 -12.41 7.70 -16.84
C VAL A 27 -12.37 8.89 -15.91
N SER A 28 -12.17 8.63 -14.61
CA SER A 28 -12.08 9.70 -13.62
C SER A 28 -10.82 10.55 -13.82
N LEU A 29 -10.88 11.83 -13.42
CA LEU A 29 -9.71 12.72 -13.41
C LEU A 29 -8.53 12.12 -12.63
N SER A 30 -8.79 11.41 -11.53
CA SER A 30 -7.75 10.74 -10.74
C SER A 30 -7.04 9.64 -11.54
N GLN A 31 -7.77 8.85 -12.33
CA GLN A 31 -7.19 7.83 -13.20
C GLN A 31 -6.36 8.48 -14.32
N LEU A 32 -6.88 9.53 -14.97
CA LEU A 32 -6.15 10.28 -16.00
C LEU A 32 -4.83 10.84 -15.44
N LYS A 33 -4.87 11.51 -14.27
CA LYS A 33 -3.67 12.04 -13.60
C LYS A 33 -2.66 10.93 -13.27
N VAL A 34 -3.12 9.73 -12.87
CA VAL A 34 -2.24 8.58 -12.62
C VAL A 34 -1.58 8.10 -13.91
N MET A 35 -2.32 7.98 -15.01
CA MET A 35 -1.75 7.60 -16.31
C MET A 35 -0.66 8.58 -16.72
N SER A 36 -0.96 9.88 -16.77
CA SER A 36 0.00 10.91 -17.16
C SER A 36 1.23 10.95 -16.23
N ALA A 37 1.02 10.79 -14.92
CA ALA A 37 2.14 10.74 -13.96
C ALA A 37 3.05 9.53 -14.21
N ILE A 38 2.50 8.37 -14.54
CA ILE A 38 3.28 7.16 -14.83
C ILE A 38 3.99 7.28 -16.19
N GLU A 39 3.34 7.83 -17.21
CA GLU A 39 3.93 8.09 -18.54
C GLU A 39 5.13 9.05 -18.45
N ALA A 40 5.01 10.15 -17.69
CA ALA A 40 6.08 11.13 -17.50
C ALA A 40 7.18 10.68 -16.51
N CYS A 41 6.95 9.60 -15.77
CA CYS A 41 7.85 9.18 -14.70
C CYS A 41 9.24 8.82 -15.25
N ARG A 42 10.29 9.45 -14.69
CA ARG A 42 11.70 9.24 -15.09
C ARG A 42 11.94 9.55 -16.57
N THR A 43 11.28 10.57 -17.10
CA THR A 43 11.57 11.16 -18.41
C THR A 43 11.95 12.64 -18.26
N GLU A 44 12.49 13.24 -19.31
CA GLU A 44 12.87 14.66 -19.35
C GLU A 44 11.70 15.61 -19.06
N ALA A 45 10.46 15.18 -19.28
CA ALA A 45 9.26 15.97 -18.98
C ALA A 45 9.15 16.37 -17.49
N LEU A 46 9.82 15.64 -16.59
CA LEU A 46 9.86 15.95 -15.15
C LEU A 46 11.13 16.69 -14.71
N GLY A 47 12.01 17.08 -15.64
CA GLY A 47 13.35 17.56 -15.34
C GLY A 47 14.22 16.44 -14.74
N GLY A 48 15.37 16.83 -14.21
CA GLY A 48 16.33 15.86 -13.67
C GLY A 48 17.60 16.52 -13.16
N HIS A 49 18.64 15.69 -13.05
CA HIS A 49 19.96 16.11 -12.65
C HIS A 49 21.02 15.33 -13.42
N VAL A 50 22.18 15.95 -13.58
CA VAL A 50 23.38 15.30 -14.13
C VAL A 50 24.31 15.03 -12.97
N ALA A 51 24.80 13.80 -12.88
CA ALA A 51 25.82 13.42 -11.93
C ALA A 51 27.13 13.10 -12.65
N GLY A 52 28.24 13.64 -12.16
CA GLY A 52 29.60 13.36 -12.63
C GLY A 52 30.34 12.44 -11.67
N CYS A 53 31.07 11.46 -12.22
CA CYS A 53 31.97 10.63 -11.45
C CYS A 53 33.21 11.43 -11.09
N THR A 54 33.50 11.49 -9.79
CA THR A 54 34.69 12.16 -9.24
C THR A 54 36.02 11.47 -9.58
N LYS A 55 35.99 10.22 -10.10
CA LYS A 55 37.19 9.44 -10.43
C LYS A 55 37.50 9.36 -11.92
N CYS A 56 36.48 9.18 -12.77
CA CYS A 56 36.67 8.89 -14.20
C CYS A 56 35.95 9.87 -15.14
N GLY A 57 35.32 10.93 -14.61
CA GLY A 57 34.62 11.92 -15.42
C GLY A 57 33.32 11.43 -16.08
N HIS A 58 32.89 10.18 -15.86
CA HIS A 58 31.63 9.66 -16.40
C HIS A 58 30.43 10.51 -15.97
N HIS A 59 29.59 10.91 -16.92
CA HIS A 59 28.35 11.65 -16.66
C HIS A 59 27.12 10.75 -16.77
N HIS A 60 26.19 10.90 -15.83
CA HIS A 60 24.92 10.20 -15.79
C HIS A 60 23.75 11.17 -15.64
N VAL A 61 22.82 11.16 -16.59
CA VAL A 61 21.56 11.93 -16.48
C VAL A 61 20.49 11.07 -15.80
N ALA A 62 19.97 11.56 -14.68
CA ALA A 62 18.89 10.94 -13.93
C ALA A 62 17.64 11.85 -13.91
N TYR A 63 16.55 11.36 -14.48
CA TYR A 63 15.28 12.09 -14.51
C TYR A 63 14.48 11.94 -13.21
N ASN A 64 13.68 12.95 -12.88
CA ASN A 64 12.90 12.99 -11.65
C ASN A 64 11.74 11.97 -11.63
N SER A 65 11.41 11.49 -10.43
CA SER A 65 10.25 10.62 -10.20
C SER A 65 8.94 11.41 -10.24
N CYS A 66 7.84 10.81 -10.69
CA CYS A 66 6.52 11.46 -10.65
C CYS A 66 5.91 11.56 -9.24
N LYS A 67 6.48 10.88 -8.25
CA LYS A 67 6.03 10.82 -6.84
C LYS A 67 4.58 10.32 -6.64
N ASN A 68 3.89 9.89 -7.69
CA ASN A 68 2.54 9.35 -7.58
C ASN A 68 2.54 8.00 -6.85
N ARG A 69 1.66 7.86 -5.85
CA ARG A 69 1.52 6.66 -5.00
C ARG A 69 1.15 5.37 -5.75
N HIS A 70 0.63 5.49 -6.98
CA HIS A 70 0.24 4.38 -7.83
C HIS A 70 1.34 3.99 -8.84
N CYS A 71 2.45 4.73 -8.92
CA CYS A 71 3.54 4.43 -9.84
C CYS A 71 4.42 3.27 -9.32
N PRO A 72 4.53 2.14 -10.03
CA PRO A 72 5.34 0.98 -9.59
C PRO A 72 6.84 1.28 -9.45
N LYS A 73 7.32 2.39 -10.03
CA LYS A 73 8.73 2.78 -10.05
C LYS A 73 9.13 3.70 -8.89
N CYS A 74 8.19 4.50 -8.38
CA CYS A 74 8.50 5.57 -7.43
C CYS A 74 8.43 5.16 -5.96
N GLN A 75 7.85 4.00 -5.65
CA GLN A 75 7.46 3.65 -4.28
C GLN A 75 8.63 3.21 -3.38
N GLY A 76 9.79 2.84 -3.96
CA GLY A 76 10.93 2.31 -3.20
C GLY A 76 11.49 3.24 -2.12
N PRO A 77 11.90 4.49 -2.47
CA PRO A 77 12.40 5.45 -1.48
C PRO A 77 11.38 5.79 -0.41
N ALA A 78 10.16 6.18 -0.79
CA ALA A 78 9.09 6.49 0.16
C ALA A 78 8.78 5.32 1.10
N ALA A 79 8.87 4.08 0.62
CA ALA A 79 8.72 2.90 1.47
C ALA A 79 9.79 2.81 2.56
N ARG A 80 11.05 3.13 2.23
CA ARG A 80 12.17 3.09 3.17
C ARG A 80 12.08 4.22 4.19
N ASP A 81 11.81 5.45 3.76
CA ASP A 81 11.69 6.59 4.68
C ASP A 81 10.52 6.35 5.66
N TRP A 82 9.42 5.80 5.15
CA TRP A 82 8.30 5.39 5.99
C TRP A 82 8.67 4.24 6.94
N MET A 83 9.45 3.25 6.49
CA MET A 83 9.91 2.14 7.36
C MET A 83 10.77 2.66 8.50
N GLU A 84 11.76 3.49 8.20
CA GLU A 84 12.71 4.02 9.18
C GLU A 84 11.96 4.79 10.27
N ALA A 85 11.05 5.68 9.86
CA ALA A 85 10.20 6.41 10.78
C ALA A 85 9.21 5.53 11.58
N ARG A 86 8.94 4.28 11.14
CA ARG A 86 8.11 3.31 11.87
C ARG A 86 8.91 2.33 12.71
N ALA A 87 10.20 2.13 12.43
CA ALA A 87 11.08 1.30 13.26
C ALA A 87 11.12 1.85 14.69
N GLU A 88 11.16 3.18 14.83
CA GLU A 88 11.09 3.85 16.12
C GLU A 88 9.79 3.61 16.89
N ASP A 89 8.71 3.22 16.22
CA ASP A 89 7.41 2.98 16.83
C ASP A 89 7.25 1.51 17.29
N LEU A 90 8.21 0.63 16.99
CA LEU A 90 8.12 -0.78 17.34
C LEU A 90 8.41 -1.04 18.82
N LEU A 91 7.68 -2.02 19.34
CA LEU A 91 7.74 -2.52 20.70
C LEU A 91 8.40 -3.90 20.66
N PRO A 92 9.14 -4.32 21.70
CA PRO A 92 9.76 -5.64 21.74
C PRO A 92 8.73 -6.71 22.16
N VAL A 93 7.71 -6.88 21.33
CA VAL A 93 6.62 -7.84 21.52
C VAL A 93 6.36 -8.58 20.20
N GLU A 94 5.64 -9.70 20.28
CA GLU A 94 5.12 -10.36 19.08
C GLU A 94 4.21 -9.42 18.29
N TYR A 95 4.15 -9.57 16.97
CA TYR A 95 3.24 -8.81 16.12
C TYR A 95 2.42 -9.75 15.27
N PHE A 96 1.13 -9.47 15.16
CA PHE A 96 0.18 -10.28 14.44
C PHE A 96 -0.26 -9.59 13.16
N HIS A 97 -0.45 -10.39 12.11
CA HIS A 97 -1.00 -9.93 10.85
C HIS A 97 -2.44 -10.40 10.71
N VAL A 98 -3.38 -9.46 10.85
CA VAL A 98 -4.82 -9.71 10.74
C VAL A 98 -5.31 -9.16 9.39
N VAL A 99 -6.07 -9.95 8.64
CA VAL A 99 -6.64 -9.57 7.34
C VAL A 99 -8.15 -9.62 7.40
N PHE A 100 -8.79 -8.54 6.98
CA PHE A 100 -10.24 -8.46 6.78
C PHE A 100 -10.54 -8.29 5.30
N THR A 101 -11.35 -9.19 4.74
CA THR A 101 -11.66 -9.23 3.31
C THR A 101 -13.17 -9.12 3.10
N LEU A 102 -13.59 -8.31 2.12
CA LEU A 102 -15.01 -8.24 1.74
C LEU A 102 -15.40 -9.42 0.83
N PRO A 103 -16.63 -9.96 0.97
CA PRO A 103 -17.23 -10.81 -0.05
C PRO A 103 -17.22 -10.12 -1.42
N ALA A 104 -17.06 -10.89 -2.50
CA ALA A 104 -16.87 -10.35 -3.83
C ALA A 104 -18.08 -9.52 -4.30
N GLU A 105 -19.28 -9.95 -3.94
CA GLU A 105 -20.56 -9.32 -4.26
C GLU A 105 -20.67 -7.95 -3.58
N ILE A 106 -20.33 -7.86 -2.29
CA ILE A 106 -20.29 -6.60 -1.54
C ILE A 106 -19.17 -5.68 -2.04
N ALA A 107 -18.02 -6.25 -2.42
CA ALA A 107 -16.91 -5.49 -2.94
C ALA A 107 -17.28 -4.71 -4.23
N GLN A 108 -18.23 -5.20 -5.04
CA GLN A 108 -18.66 -4.53 -6.27
C GLN A 108 -19.26 -3.14 -6.01
N ILE A 109 -19.93 -2.94 -4.87
CA ILE A 109 -20.45 -1.62 -4.47
C ILE A 109 -19.31 -0.57 -4.43
N ALA A 110 -18.08 -0.99 -4.11
CA ALA A 110 -16.95 -0.10 -4.03
C ALA A 110 -16.47 0.43 -5.40
N TYR A 111 -16.89 -0.12 -6.55
CA TYR A 111 -16.47 0.39 -7.85
C TYR A 111 -16.84 1.87 -8.03
N TRP A 112 -18.05 2.22 -7.62
CA TRP A 112 -18.59 3.57 -7.65
C TRP A 112 -18.45 4.29 -6.30
N ASN A 113 -18.39 3.54 -5.19
CA ASN A 113 -18.43 4.09 -3.84
C ASN A 113 -17.11 3.92 -3.07
N LYS A 114 -15.96 4.03 -3.75
CA LYS A 114 -14.63 3.75 -3.19
C LYS A 114 -14.38 4.43 -1.84
N LYS A 115 -14.67 5.74 -1.73
CA LYS A 115 -14.38 6.53 -0.52
C LYS A 115 -15.20 6.02 0.68
N ALA A 116 -16.51 5.84 0.48
CA ALA A 116 -17.44 5.39 1.51
C ALA A 116 -17.15 3.93 1.93
N VAL A 117 -17.09 3.01 0.96
CA VAL A 117 -16.92 1.57 1.22
C VAL A 117 -15.55 1.26 1.81
N TYR A 118 -14.46 1.83 1.27
CA TYR A 118 -13.14 1.60 1.85
C TYR A 118 -12.96 2.31 3.20
N GLY A 119 -13.60 3.47 3.39
CA GLY A 119 -13.65 4.17 4.68
C GLY A 119 -14.33 3.32 5.76
N LEU A 120 -15.48 2.72 5.42
CA LEU A 120 -16.21 1.79 6.28
C LEU A 120 -15.38 0.53 6.56
N LEU A 121 -14.73 -0.04 5.53
CA LEU A 121 -13.87 -1.22 5.69
C LEU A 121 -12.77 -0.96 6.72
N PHE A 122 -12.13 0.20 6.69
CA PHE A 122 -11.17 0.62 7.71
C PHE A 122 -11.78 0.74 9.11
N LYS A 123 -12.93 1.42 9.22
CA LYS A 123 -13.61 1.66 10.51
C LYS A 123 -14.04 0.34 11.15
N ALA A 124 -14.86 -0.44 10.44
CA ALA A 124 -15.46 -1.67 10.95
C ALA A 124 -14.40 -2.71 11.34
N SER A 125 -13.32 -2.84 10.55
CA SER A 125 -12.24 -3.77 10.87
C SER A 125 -11.46 -3.35 12.12
N ALA A 126 -11.12 -2.05 12.27
CA ALA A 126 -10.40 -1.56 13.44
C ALA A 126 -11.26 -1.64 14.71
N GLU A 127 -12.53 -1.24 14.60
CA GLU A 127 -13.51 -1.32 15.69
C GLU A 127 -13.70 -2.77 16.15
N THR A 128 -13.77 -3.73 15.22
CA THR A 128 -13.83 -5.16 15.54
C THR A 128 -12.67 -5.59 16.43
N VAL A 129 -11.43 -5.24 16.06
CA VAL A 129 -10.24 -5.63 16.82
C VAL A 129 -10.23 -4.96 18.20
N MET A 130 -10.52 -3.65 18.26
CA MET A 130 -10.53 -2.91 19.52
C MET A 130 -11.59 -3.43 20.49
N THR A 131 -12.82 -3.67 20.01
CA THR A 131 -13.93 -4.16 20.81
C THR A 131 -13.67 -5.56 21.36
N ILE A 132 -13.20 -6.50 20.52
CA ILE A 132 -12.94 -7.86 20.99
C ILE A 132 -11.70 -7.93 21.90
N ALA A 133 -10.68 -7.11 21.66
CA ALA A 133 -9.51 -7.06 22.55
C ALA A 133 -9.85 -6.46 23.93
N ALA A 134 -10.74 -5.47 23.98
CA ALA A 134 -11.14 -4.83 25.23
C ALA A 134 -11.99 -5.73 26.14
N ASP A 135 -12.65 -6.77 25.60
CA ASP A 135 -13.45 -7.73 26.38
C ASP A 135 -12.56 -8.49 27.39
N PRO A 136 -12.80 -8.39 28.71
CA PRO A 136 -12.04 -9.10 29.75
C PRO A 136 -12.10 -10.63 29.61
N LYS A 137 -13.16 -11.18 29.00
CA LYS A 137 -13.28 -12.63 28.72
C LYS A 137 -12.40 -13.06 27.55
N ARG A 138 -11.77 -12.11 26.84
CA ARG A 138 -10.87 -12.33 25.72
C ARG A 138 -9.45 -11.92 26.09
N MET A 139 -9.15 -10.62 26.04
CA MET A 139 -7.83 -10.08 26.35
C MET A 139 -7.91 -9.01 27.44
N GLY A 140 -8.98 -8.23 27.53
CA GLY A 140 -9.12 -7.16 28.53
C GLY A 140 -8.15 -6.00 28.32
N ALA A 141 -7.76 -5.72 27.07
CA ALA A 141 -6.70 -4.76 26.76
C ALA A 141 -7.10 -3.75 25.67
N ARG A 142 -6.64 -2.51 25.85
CA ARG A 142 -6.65 -1.46 24.84
C ARG A 142 -5.49 -1.69 23.87
N VAL A 143 -5.79 -2.17 22.66
CA VAL A 143 -4.79 -2.46 21.63
C VAL A 143 -4.57 -1.27 20.68
N GLY A 144 -3.48 -1.31 19.91
CA GLY A 144 -3.21 -0.38 18.81
C GLY A 144 -2.88 -1.13 17.53
N MET A 145 -3.13 -0.53 16.38
CA MET A 145 -2.87 -1.21 15.10
C MET A 145 -2.54 -0.24 13.98
N THR A 146 -1.78 -0.74 13.00
CA THR A 146 -1.56 -0.07 11.70
C THR A 146 -2.29 -0.84 10.63
N SER A 147 -3.25 -0.19 9.98
CA SER A 147 -4.12 -0.76 8.94
C SER A 147 -3.72 -0.25 7.57
N VAL A 148 -3.64 -1.14 6.58
CA VAL A 148 -3.25 -0.85 5.20
C VAL A 148 -4.28 -1.42 4.23
N LEU A 149 -4.85 -0.57 3.38
CA LEU A 149 -5.81 -0.98 2.36
C LEU A 149 -5.13 -1.50 1.10
N HIS A 150 -5.50 -2.70 0.68
CA HIS A 150 -5.21 -3.28 -0.63
C HIS A 150 -6.54 -3.47 -1.37
N THR A 151 -6.56 -3.24 -2.68
CA THR A 151 -7.78 -3.35 -3.51
C THR A 151 -7.68 -4.39 -4.61
N TRP A 152 -6.61 -5.19 -4.62
CA TRP A 152 -6.28 -6.11 -5.71
C TRP A 152 -5.87 -7.50 -5.22
N GLY A 153 -6.23 -8.52 -5.99
CA GLY A 153 -5.64 -9.86 -5.91
C GLY A 153 -4.36 -9.96 -6.76
N SER A 154 -3.70 -11.13 -6.73
CA SER A 154 -2.52 -11.35 -7.59
C SER A 154 -2.89 -11.21 -9.07
N ALA A 155 -4.07 -11.67 -9.50
CA ALA A 155 -4.57 -11.55 -10.86
C ALA A 155 -5.05 -10.13 -11.28
N LEU A 156 -4.77 -9.09 -10.48
CA LEU A 156 -5.29 -7.72 -10.68
C LEU A 156 -6.83 -7.64 -10.68
N THR A 157 -7.49 -8.60 -10.04
CA THR A 157 -8.93 -8.56 -9.80
C THR A 157 -9.24 -7.64 -8.63
N HIS A 158 -10.39 -6.98 -8.65
CA HIS A 158 -10.86 -6.20 -7.52
C HIS A 158 -11.05 -7.09 -6.29
N HIS A 159 -10.32 -6.76 -5.23
CA HIS A 159 -10.30 -7.54 -4.00
C HIS A 159 -9.94 -6.62 -2.83
N PRO A 160 -10.87 -5.80 -2.33
CA PRO A 160 -10.63 -4.90 -1.21
C PRO A 160 -10.47 -5.68 0.10
N HIS A 161 -9.33 -5.46 0.75
CA HIS A 161 -9.01 -6.04 2.04
C HIS A 161 -8.07 -5.13 2.84
N ILE A 162 -8.12 -5.25 4.17
CA ILE A 162 -7.25 -4.53 5.09
C ILE A 162 -6.23 -5.51 5.64
N HIS A 163 -4.95 -5.16 5.50
CA HIS A 163 -3.86 -5.74 6.28
C HIS A 163 -3.68 -4.92 7.56
N MET A 164 -3.83 -5.56 8.72
CA MET A 164 -3.53 -4.96 10.02
C MET A 164 -2.30 -5.58 10.64
N ILE A 165 -1.42 -4.72 11.14
CA ILE A 165 -0.31 -5.10 12.00
C ILE A 165 -0.66 -4.66 13.42
N VAL A 166 -0.70 -5.63 14.33
CA VAL A 166 -1.17 -5.46 15.70
C VAL A 166 -0.08 -5.97 16.65
N PRO A 167 0.39 -5.18 17.63
CA PRO A 167 1.23 -5.69 18.72
C PRO A 167 0.51 -6.80 19.48
N GLY A 168 1.27 -7.77 20.00
CA GLY A 168 0.80 -8.93 20.75
C GLY A 168 0.36 -8.61 22.17
N GLY A 169 -0.47 -7.58 22.32
CA GLY A 169 -0.95 -7.08 23.59
C GLY A 169 -1.40 -5.63 23.52
N GLY A 170 -1.80 -5.11 24.66
CA GLY A 170 -2.26 -3.74 24.82
C GLY A 170 -2.07 -3.23 26.24
N LEU A 171 -2.51 -2.01 26.49
CA LEU A 171 -2.57 -1.48 27.85
C LEU A 171 -3.82 -1.99 28.56
N SER A 172 -3.74 -2.23 29.86
CA SER A 172 -4.92 -2.44 30.71
C SER A 172 -5.90 -1.25 30.59
N PRO A 173 -7.19 -1.40 30.96
CA PRO A 173 -8.18 -0.33 30.83
C PRO A 173 -7.80 0.97 31.54
N ASP A 174 -7.15 0.86 32.70
CA ASP A 174 -6.59 1.95 33.52
C ASP A 174 -5.22 2.45 33.03
N GLY A 175 -4.59 1.76 32.05
CA GLY A 175 -3.32 2.15 31.45
C GLY A 175 -2.07 1.86 32.28
N THR A 176 -2.21 1.18 33.42
CA THR A 176 -1.13 0.96 34.38
C THR A 176 -0.28 -0.27 34.07
N ASN A 177 -0.79 -1.22 33.29
CA ASN A 177 -0.15 -2.49 33.02
C ASN A 177 -0.14 -2.82 31.52
N TRP A 178 0.88 -3.57 31.10
CA TRP A 178 0.87 -4.23 29.80
C TRP A 178 0.18 -5.59 29.90
N VAL A 179 -0.82 -5.81 29.06
CA VAL A 179 -1.56 -7.07 28.96
C VAL A 179 -1.16 -7.75 27.65
N ALA A 180 -0.32 -8.78 27.75
CA ALA A 180 0.14 -9.57 26.61
C ALA A 180 -0.95 -10.54 26.12
N CYS A 181 -0.98 -10.81 24.82
CA CYS A 181 -1.74 -11.95 24.31
C CYS A 181 -1.02 -13.27 24.62
N ARG A 182 -1.70 -14.40 24.36
CA ARG A 182 -1.04 -15.71 24.48
C ARG A 182 0.03 -15.84 23.38
N PRO A 183 1.18 -16.49 23.66
CA PRO A 183 2.22 -16.71 22.65
C PRO A 183 1.64 -17.37 21.40
N GLY A 184 1.95 -16.81 20.22
CA GLY A 184 1.48 -17.35 18.95
C GLY A 184 -0.02 -17.20 18.68
N PHE A 185 -0.80 -16.59 19.59
CA PHE A 185 -2.24 -16.46 19.48
C PHE A 185 -2.75 -15.07 19.88
N PHE A 186 -3.34 -14.36 18.93
CA PHE A 186 -3.94 -13.05 19.17
C PHE A 186 -5.40 -13.14 19.64
N LEU A 187 -6.33 -13.32 18.72
CA LEU A 187 -7.77 -13.40 18.97
C LEU A 187 -8.42 -14.42 18.03
N HIS A 188 -9.55 -14.98 18.46
CA HIS A 188 -10.22 -16.04 17.69
C HIS A 188 -10.87 -15.47 16.41
N VAL A 189 -10.40 -15.92 15.25
CA VAL A 189 -10.81 -15.38 13.93
C VAL A 189 -12.32 -15.47 13.66
N ARG A 190 -13.01 -16.51 14.16
CA ARG A 190 -14.48 -16.61 14.01
C ARG A 190 -15.23 -15.51 14.78
N VAL A 191 -14.69 -15.07 15.92
CA VAL A 191 -15.30 -13.99 16.71
C VAL A 191 -15.09 -12.66 16.00
N LEU A 192 -13.86 -12.40 15.52
CA LEU A 192 -13.56 -11.23 14.70
C LEU A 192 -14.43 -11.18 13.44
N SER A 193 -14.54 -12.29 12.71
CA SER A 193 -15.35 -12.37 11.48
C SER A 193 -16.83 -12.02 11.73
N ARG A 194 -17.43 -12.57 12.79
CA ARG A 194 -18.84 -12.32 13.12
C ARG A 194 -19.12 -10.87 13.48
N LEU A 195 -18.27 -10.25 14.31
CA LEU A 195 -18.44 -8.84 14.67
C LEU A 195 -18.16 -7.93 13.47
N PHE A 196 -17.09 -8.19 12.71
CA PHE A 196 -16.77 -7.43 11.50
C PHE A 196 -17.90 -7.45 10.49
N ARG A 197 -18.46 -8.64 10.21
CA ARG A 197 -19.62 -8.81 9.34
C ARG A 197 -20.79 -7.94 9.80
N ARG A 198 -21.13 -7.98 11.09
CA ARG A 198 -22.20 -7.16 11.65
C ARG A 198 -21.93 -5.67 11.46
N LEU A 199 -20.80 -5.17 11.97
CA LEU A 199 -20.45 -3.74 11.93
C LEU A 199 -20.38 -3.21 10.49
N PHE A 200 -19.85 -4.01 9.57
CA PHE A 200 -19.77 -3.62 8.17
C PHE A 200 -21.15 -3.58 7.52
N LEU A 201 -22.01 -4.57 7.73
CA LEU A 201 -23.35 -4.58 7.16
C LEU A 201 -24.24 -3.45 7.72
N GLU A 202 -24.16 -3.19 9.02
CA GLU A 202 -24.85 -2.06 9.67
C GLU A 202 -24.36 -0.72 9.09
N GLY A 203 -23.05 -0.51 9.06
CA GLY A 203 -22.49 0.73 8.50
C GLY A 203 -22.76 0.90 7.01
N LEU A 204 -22.91 -0.19 6.25
CA LEU A 204 -23.26 -0.15 4.84
C LEU A 204 -24.73 0.23 4.64
N MET A 205 -25.64 -0.28 5.50
CA MET A 205 -27.04 0.18 5.55
C MET A 205 -27.13 1.66 5.93
N ASP A 206 -26.30 2.13 6.86
CA ASP A 206 -26.26 3.54 7.22
C ASP A 206 -25.86 4.42 6.05
N LEU A 207 -24.79 4.06 5.34
CA LEU A 207 -24.35 4.76 4.14
C LEU A 207 -25.43 4.81 3.05
N HIS A 208 -26.17 3.72 2.85
CA HIS A 208 -27.31 3.69 1.95
C HIS A 208 -28.40 4.66 2.40
N ARG A 209 -28.82 4.60 3.67
CA ARG A 209 -29.90 5.41 4.24
C ARG A 209 -29.63 6.92 4.16
N ILE A 210 -28.37 7.34 4.29
CA ILE A 210 -27.98 8.75 4.17
C ILE A 210 -27.66 9.19 2.74
N GLY A 211 -27.85 8.31 1.74
CA GLY A 211 -27.64 8.64 0.33
C GLY A 211 -26.17 8.74 -0.12
N GLU A 212 -25.23 8.16 0.64
CA GLU A 212 -23.78 8.19 0.33
C GLU A 212 -23.34 7.06 -0.62
N LEU A 213 -24.27 6.24 -1.09
CA LEU A 213 -24.03 5.17 -2.06
C LEU A 213 -24.75 5.45 -3.38
N ALA A 214 -23.99 5.43 -4.47
CA ALA A 214 -24.50 5.48 -5.83
C ALA A 214 -24.44 4.08 -6.47
N PHE A 215 -25.49 3.72 -7.20
CA PHE A 215 -25.62 2.43 -7.87
C PHE A 215 -25.87 2.62 -9.36
N PHE A 216 -25.28 1.75 -10.18
CA PHE A 216 -25.33 1.83 -11.64
C PHE A 216 -25.32 0.42 -12.25
N GLY A 217 -25.80 0.29 -13.49
CA GLY A 217 -25.81 -0.97 -14.23
C GLY A 217 -26.61 -2.04 -13.49
N ASP A 218 -26.07 -3.26 -13.41
CA ASP A 218 -26.73 -4.41 -12.75
C ASP A 218 -27.08 -4.17 -11.26
N LEU A 219 -26.50 -3.14 -10.63
CA LEU A 219 -26.76 -2.79 -9.24
C LEU A 219 -27.77 -1.65 -9.07
N GLU A 220 -28.32 -1.05 -10.14
CA GLU A 220 -29.19 0.14 -10.07
C GLU A 220 -30.37 -0.04 -9.10
N ARG A 221 -31.02 -1.21 -9.11
CA ARG A 221 -32.13 -1.54 -8.20
C ARG A 221 -31.74 -1.46 -6.71
N LEU A 222 -30.46 -1.58 -6.38
CA LEU A 222 -29.96 -1.47 -5.01
C LEU A 222 -30.02 -0.04 -4.46
N ALA A 223 -30.41 0.96 -5.25
CA ALA A 223 -30.75 2.29 -4.75
C ALA A 223 -32.06 2.31 -3.93
N GLU A 224 -32.95 1.34 -4.14
CA GLU A 224 -34.20 1.22 -3.38
C GLU A 224 -33.94 0.53 -2.03
N ALA A 225 -34.46 1.12 -0.94
CA ALA A 225 -34.20 0.66 0.41
C ALA A 225 -34.58 -0.80 0.67
N ASP A 226 -35.76 -1.23 0.19
CA ASP A 226 -36.25 -2.61 0.40
C ASP A 226 -35.46 -3.62 -0.43
N ALA A 227 -35.10 -3.26 -1.66
CA ALA A 227 -34.27 -4.09 -2.53
C ALA A 227 -32.86 -4.24 -1.92
N PHE A 228 -32.28 -3.15 -1.41
CA PHE A 228 -30.98 -3.17 -0.75
C PHE A 228 -30.99 -4.03 0.52
N ALA A 229 -31.99 -3.85 1.38
CA ALA A 229 -32.12 -4.62 2.62
C ALA A 229 -32.30 -6.12 2.36
N SER A 230 -33.10 -6.47 1.34
CA SER A 230 -33.31 -7.84 0.88
C SER A 230 -32.04 -8.45 0.30
N TRP A 231 -31.31 -7.69 -0.53
CA TRP A 231 -30.04 -8.11 -1.12
C TRP A 231 -28.95 -8.34 -0.06
N LEU A 232 -28.92 -7.53 1.02
CA LEU A 232 -27.98 -7.71 2.12
C LEU A 232 -28.31 -8.89 3.04
N ALA A 233 -29.55 -9.36 3.07
CA ALA A 233 -30.00 -10.35 4.06
C ALA A 233 -29.22 -11.68 4.05
N PRO A 234 -28.88 -12.28 2.90
CA PRO A 234 -28.06 -13.50 2.87
C PRO A 234 -26.67 -13.31 3.50
N PHE A 235 -26.07 -12.11 3.35
CA PHE A 235 -24.73 -11.83 3.85
C PHE A 235 -24.65 -11.76 5.37
N ARG A 236 -25.78 -11.64 6.09
CA ARG A 236 -25.84 -11.72 7.56
C ARG A 236 -25.53 -13.13 8.07
N LYS A 237 -25.81 -14.15 7.25
CA LYS A 237 -25.65 -15.57 7.58
C LYS A 237 -24.42 -16.20 6.91
N SER A 238 -23.84 -15.58 5.88
CA SER A 238 -22.66 -16.10 5.19
C SER A 238 -21.38 -15.94 6.02
N GLU A 239 -20.41 -16.83 5.82
CA GLU A 239 -19.10 -16.75 6.47
C GLU A 239 -18.20 -15.74 5.77
N TRP A 240 -17.58 -14.84 6.55
CA TRP A 240 -16.68 -13.82 6.04
C TRP A 240 -15.23 -14.19 6.35
N VAL A 241 -14.34 -13.90 5.41
CA VAL A 241 -12.92 -14.27 5.54
C VAL A 241 -12.18 -13.24 6.39
N VAL A 242 -11.89 -13.64 7.63
CA VAL A 242 -10.91 -12.99 8.50
C VAL A 242 -9.80 -13.98 8.80
N TYR A 243 -8.56 -13.52 8.70
CA TYR A 243 -7.39 -14.36 8.88
C TYR A 243 -6.41 -13.68 9.83
N ALA A 244 -5.84 -14.44 10.77
CA ALA A 244 -4.77 -13.97 11.64
C ALA A 244 -3.57 -14.90 11.46
N LYS A 245 -2.43 -14.36 11.02
CA LYS A 245 -1.18 -15.13 10.93
C LYS A 245 -0.54 -15.27 12.32
N PRO A 246 0.19 -16.37 12.53
CA PRO A 246 1.19 -16.44 13.59
C PRO A 246 2.13 -15.24 13.56
N PRO A 247 2.76 -14.92 14.71
CA PRO A 247 3.50 -13.69 14.86
C PRO A 247 4.70 -13.63 13.92
N PHE A 248 5.06 -12.42 13.53
CA PHE A 248 6.32 -12.19 12.81
C PHE A 248 7.50 -12.62 13.69
N GLY A 249 8.56 -13.14 13.08
CA GLY A 249 9.78 -13.55 13.79
C GLY A 249 10.62 -12.39 14.37
N GLY A 250 9.99 -11.28 14.75
CA GLY A 250 10.63 -10.09 15.34
C GLY A 250 10.27 -8.77 14.65
N PRO A 251 10.60 -7.62 15.28
CA PRO A 251 10.36 -6.27 14.75
C PRO A 251 10.90 -6.03 13.33
N GLU A 252 12.06 -6.59 12.99
CA GLU A 252 12.69 -6.48 11.66
C GLU A 252 11.84 -7.17 10.60
N ALA A 253 11.28 -8.35 10.92
CA ALA A 253 10.37 -9.05 10.04
C ALA A 253 9.05 -8.28 9.86
N VAL A 254 8.59 -7.57 10.89
CA VAL A 254 7.44 -6.65 10.81
C VAL A 254 7.74 -5.48 9.88
N LEU A 255 8.94 -4.88 9.96
CA LEU A 255 9.35 -3.77 9.07
C LEU A 255 9.46 -4.22 7.62
N ALA A 256 10.15 -5.33 7.37
CA ALA A 256 10.27 -5.92 6.05
C ALA A 256 8.91 -6.36 5.49
N TYR A 257 7.98 -6.75 6.36
CA TYR A 257 6.60 -6.98 5.96
C TYR A 257 5.91 -5.65 5.62
N LEU A 258 5.82 -4.71 6.55
CA LEU A 258 5.13 -3.44 6.38
C LEU A 258 5.57 -2.73 5.11
N SER A 259 6.86 -2.64 4.83
CA SER A 259 7.42 -1.99 3.63
C SER A 259 6.85 -2.53 2.32
N ARG A 260 6.71 -3.86 2.22
CA ARG A 260 6.21 -4.56 1.04
C ARG A 260 4.73 -4.32 0.82
N TYR A 261 3.96 -3.97 1.85
CA TYR A 261 2.50 -3.83 1.79
C TYR A 261 2.06 -2.37 1.80
N THR A 262 2.76 -1.48 2.50
CA THR A 262 2.38 -0.06 2.66
C THR A 262 2.56 0.75 1.39
N HIS A 263 3.52 0.34 0.54
CA HIS A 263 3.93 1.05 -0.67
C HIS A 263 3.76 0.21 -1.93
N ARG A 264 3.11 -0.95 -1.83
CA ARG A 264 2.78 -1.77 -2.99
C ARG A 264 1.75 -1.07 -3.87
N VAL A 265 1.89 -1.22 -5.17
CA VAL A 265 0.85 -0.87 -6.15
C VAL A 265 0.21 -2.15 -6.68
N ALA A 266 -0.84 -2.01 -7.50
CA ALA A 266 -1.58 -3.13 -8.06
C ALA A 266 -0.67 -4.23 -8.65
N ILE A 267 0.36 -3.83 -9.41
CA ILE A 267 1.36 -4.72 -9.99
C ILE A 267 2.74 -4.06 -10.05
N SER A 268 3.79 -4.80 -9.73
CA SER A 268 5.18 -4.36 -9.93
C SER A 268 5.65 -4.66 -11.34
N ASN A 269 6.52 -3.80 -11.92
CA ASN A 269 7.12 -4.02 -13.25
C ASN A 269 7.78 -5.41 -13.39
N ALA A 270 8.40 -5.93 -12.33
CA ALA A 270 9.03 -7.26 -12.32
C ALA A 270 8.06 -8.44 -12.59
N ARG A 271 6.74 -8.21 -12.54
CA ARG A 271 5.73 -9.23 -12.85
C ARG A 271 5.35 -9.25 -14.33
N LEU A 272 5.66 -8.19 -15.09
CA LEU A 272 5.40 -8.15 -16.52
C LEU A 272 6.34 -9.11 -17.25
N VAL A 273 5.79 -9.83 -18.24
CA VAL A 273 6.51 -10.81 -19.07
C VAL A 273 6.65 -10.27 -20.49
N SER A 274 5.54 -9.83 -21.09
CA SER A 274 5.51 -9.20 -22.41
C SER A 274 4.32 -8.25 -22.51
N ALA A 275 4.38 -7.31 -23.45
CA ALA A 275 3.25 -6.45 -23.81
C ALA A 275 3.36 -6.06 -25.28
N ASP A 276 2.24 -6.14 -25.98
CA ASP A 276 2.05 -5.65 -27.35
C ASP A 276 0.67 -4.96 -27.47
N ALA A 277 0.28 -4.59 -28.69
CA ALA A 277 -0.96 -3.87 -28.93
C ALA A 277 -2.22 -4.68 -28.55
N GLN A 278 -2.13 -6.00 -28.60
CA GLN A 278 -3.26 -6.90 -28.39
C GLN A 278 -3.27 -7.43 -26.95
N THR A 279 -2.12 -7.78 -26.40
CA THR A 279 -2.01 -8.57 -25.17
C THR A 279 -0.92 -8.05 -24.22
N VAL A 280 -1.24 -8.04 -22.92
CA VAL A 280 -0.26 -7.93 -21.83
C VAL A 280 -0.20 -9.25 -21.07
N ALA A 281 1.01 -9.80 -20.94
CA ALA A 281 1.29 -11.02 -20.18
C ALA A 281 2.01 -10.69 -18.86
N PHE A 282 1.52 -11.24 -17.75
CA PHE A 282 2.15 -11.04 -16.44
C PHE A 282 2.04 -12.26 -15.53
N ARG A 283 3.04 -12.44 -14.65
CA ARG A 283 3.07 -13.50 -13.65
C ARG A 283 2.09 -13.21 -12.51
N TRP A 284 1.29 -14.18 -12.13
CA TRP A 284 0.38 -14.13 -10.97
C TRP A 284 0.47 -15.43 -10.17
N LYS A 285 0.04 -15.37 -8.92
CA LYS A 285 -0.02 -16.53 -8.04
C LYS A 285 -1.43 -17.11 -8.05
N ASP A 286 -1.57 -18.35 -8.50
CA ASP A 286 -2.82 -19.10 -8.41
C ASP A 286 -2.95 -19.73 -7.02
N TYR A 287 -3.86 -19.19 -6.22
CA TYR A 287 -4.11 -19.66 -4.86
C TYR A 287 -4.99 -20.91 -4.81
N ARG A 288 -5.58 -21.34 -5.93
CA ARG A 288 -6.34 -22.61 -6.00
C ARG A 288 -5.41 -23.82 -5.95
N ILE A 289 -4.16 -23.65 -6.40
CA ILE A 289 -3.11 -24.67 -6.35
C ILE A 289 -2.59 -24.77 -4.90
N LYS A 290 -2.90 -25.88 -4.21
CA LYS A 290 -2.50 -26.10 -2.82
C LYS A 290 -1.05 -26.59 -2.66
N SER A 291 -0.53 -27.37 -3.60
CA SER A 291 0.85 -27.91 -3.61
C SER A 291 1.54 -27.65 -4.95
N GLY A 292 2.88 -27.53 -4.95
CA GLY A 292 3.67 -27.26 -6.17
C GLY A 292 3.80 -25.78 -6.55
N ASP A 293 4.27 -25.51 -7.77
CA ASP A 293 4.46 -24.15 -8.25
C ASP A 293 3.13 -23.44 -8.51
N ARG A 294 2.90 -22.39 -7.73
CA ARG A 294 1.70 -21.55 -7.80
C ARG A 294 1.87 -20.38 -8.76
N GLN A 295 3.05 -20.14 -9.32
CA GLN A 295 3.28 -19.07 -10.28
C GLN A 295 2.76 -19.48 -11.66
N LYS A 296 1.89 -18.64 -12.22
CA LYS A 296 1.33 -18.81 -13.56
C LYS A 296 1.43 -17.51 -14.34
N VAL A 297 1.31 -17.57 -15.66
CA VAL A 297 1.25 -16.39 -16.53
C VAL A 297 -0.21 -16.17 -16.94
N MET A 298 -0.71 -14.96 -16.73
CA MET A 298 -2.00 -14.51 -17.23
C MET A 298 -1.77 -13.63 -18.45
N ARG A 299 -2.61 -13.78 -19.46
CA ARG A 299 -2.67 -12.93 -20.64
C ARG A 299 -4.01 -12.22 -20.65
N LEU A 300 -3.98 -10.90 -20.79
CA LEU A 300 -5.19 -10.07 -20.92
C LEU A 300 -5.07 -9.24 -22.17
N ALA A 301 -6.21 -8.93 -22.80
CA ALA A 301 -6.23 -7.89 -23.81
C ALA A 301 -5.63 -6.59 -23.23
N THR A 302 -4.82 -5.88 -24.00
CA THR A 302 -4.13 -4.66 -23.52
C THR A 302 -5.10 -3.63 -22.92
N PRO A 303 -6.29 -3.35 -23.52
CA PRO A 303 -7.29 -2.49 -22.90
C PRO A 303 -7.82 -3.00 -21.55
N GLU A 304 -7.99 -4.31 -21.39
CA GLU A 304 -8.46 -4.93 -20.14
C GLU A 304 -7.37 -4.86 -19.06
N PHE A 305 -6.10 -5.01 -19.42
CA PHE A 305 -5.00 -4.81 -18.48
C PHE A 305 -4.97 -3.36 -17.95
N ILE A 306 -5.11 -2.36 -18.83
CA ILE A 306 -5.17 -0.94 -18.43
C ILE A 306 -6.37 -0.71 -17.51
N ARG A 307 -7.56 -1.21 -17.87
CA ARG A 307 -8.76 -1.12 -17.03
C ARG A 307 -8.53 -1.74 -15.64
N ARG A 308 -8.02 -2.97 -15.56
CA ARG A 308 -7.72 -3.65 -14.29
C ARG A 308 -6.68 -2.91 -13.46
N PHE A 309 -5.68 -2.28 -14.07
CA PHE A 309 -4.77 -1.43 -13.33
C PHE A 309 -5.49 -0.21 -12.72
N LEU A 310 -6.31 0.47 -13.53
CA LEU A 310 -6.93 1.74 -13.16
C LEU A 310 -8.08 1.61 -12.15
N ILE A 311 -8.76 0.46 -12.05
CA ILE A 311 -9.78 0.26 -11.00
C ILE A 311 -9.20 0.37 -9.59
N HIS A 312 -7.89 0.14 -9.41
CA HIS A 312 -7.19 0.23 -8.13
C HIS A 312 -6.70 1.64 -7.78
N VAL A 313 -6.89 2.62 -8.67
CA VAL A 313 -6.64 4.03 -8.35
C VAL A 313 -7.60 4.46 -7.24
N LEU A 314 -7.02 4.96 -6.15
CA LEU A 314 -7.76 5.40 -4.96
C LEU A 314 -8.20 6.86 -5.12
N PRO A 315 -9.34 7.26 -4.55
CA PRO A 315 -9.79 8.65 -4.57
C PRO A 315 -8.73 9.62 -4.05
N ASP A 316 -8.76 10.86 -4.53
CA ASP A 316 -7.86 11.90 -4.06
C ASP A 316 -8.03 12.15 -2.55
N GLY A 317 -6.93 12.48 -1.87
CA GLY A 317 -6.89 12.63 -0.40
C GLY A 317 -7.15 11.35 0.41
N PHE A 318 -7.48 10.21 -0.21
CA PHE A 318 -7.79 8.99 0.54
C PHE A 318 -6.54 8.36 1.16
N HIS A 319 -6.46 8.30 2.49
CA HIS A 319 -5.33 7.67 3.19
C HIS A 319 -5.40 6.13 3.13
N ARG A 320 -4.44 5.52 2.43
CA ARG A 320 -4.28 4.05 2.31
C ARG A 320 -3.74 3.39 3.58
N ILE A 321 -3.08 4.14 4.46
CA ILE A 321 -2.53 3.65 5.72
C ILE A 321 -3.17 4.47 6.83
N ARG A 322 -3.68 3.80 7.86
CA ARG A 322 -4.32 4.42 9.01
C ARG A 322 -3.86 3.75 10.29
N HIS A 323 -3.82 4.50 11.38
CA HIS A 323 -3.43 3.99 12.68
C HIS A 323 -4.59 4.17 13.66
N TYR A 324 -4.83 3.15 14.49
CA TYR A 324 -5.94 3.10 15.43
C TYR A 324 -5.47 2.70 16.83
N GLY A 325 -6.32 2.98 17.82
CA GLY A 325 -6.06 2.66 19.22
C GLY A 325 -4.76 3.27 19.72
N LEU A 326 -3.91 2.47 20.36
CA LEU A 326 -2.64 2.95 20.92
C LEU A 326 -1.68 3.57 19.88
N LEU A 327 -1.83 3.23 18.60
CA LEU A 327 -0.97 3.75 17.52
C LEU A 327 -1.57 4.97 16.80
N ALA A 328 -2.76 5.44 17.19
CA ALA A 328 -3.39 6.62 16.60
C ALA A 328 -2.48 7.86 16.75
N SER A 329 -2.34 8.67 15.69
CA SER A 329 -1.30 9.70 15.59
C SER A 329 -1.25 10.68 16.77
N ALA A 330 -2.41 11.07 17.32
CA ALA A 330 -2.49 12.03 18.42
C ALA A 330 -1.88 11.51 19.74
N THR A 331 -1.99 10.21 20.01
CA THR A 331 -1.58 9.61 21.29
C THR A 331 -0.41 8.63 21.15
N ARG A 332 -0.01 8.29 19.92
CA ARG A 332 1.02 7.29 19.61
C ARG A 332 2.30 7.46 20.43
N LYS A 333 2.90 8.66 20.40
CA LYS A 333 4.18 8.91 21.09
C LYS A 333 4.07 8.73 22.61
N ALA A 334 2.97 9.19 23.20
CA ALA A 334 2.73 9.05 24.63
C ALA A 334 2.51 7.58 25.00
N ASN A 335 1.64 6.87 24.26
CA ASN A 335 1.37 5.45 24.50
C ASN A 335 2.64 4.59 24.35
N ILE A 336 3.43 4.79 23.30
CA ILE A 336 4.68 4.02 23.09
C ILE A 336 5.66 4.26 24.23
N ARG A 337 5.77 5.49 24.74
CA ARG A 337 6.62 5.81 25.89
C ARG A 337 6.15 5.05 27.14
N THR A 338 4.85 5.10 27.45
CA THR A 338 4.26 4.36 28.58
C THR A 338 4.50 2.86 28.45
N ILE A 339 4.22 2.28 27.28
CA ILE A 339 4.39 0.84 27.05
C ILE A 339 5.85 0.42 27.19
N ARG A 340 6.81 1.21 26.68
CA ARG A 340 8.24 0.92 26.84
C ARG A 340 8.68 0.93 28.30
N ALA A 341 8.17 1.86 29.10
CA ALA A 341 8.44 1.90 30.54
C ALA A 341 7.89 0.64 31.23
N LEU A 342 6.66 0.23 30.91
CA LEU A 342 6.04 -0.98 31.47
C LEU A 342 6.74 -2.28 31.05
N LEU A 343 7.25 -2.33 29.82
CA LEU A 343 8.01 -3.46 29.30
C LEU A 343 9.48 -3.48 29.75
N CYS A 344 9.89 -2.54 30.64
CA CYS A 344 11.26 -2.41 31.12
C CYS A 344 12.32 -2.32 30.00
N VAL A 345 11.94 -1.74 28.86
CA VAL A 345 12.84 -1.62 27.71
C VAL A 345 13.87 -0.56 28.02
N ARG A 346 15.13 -0.98 28.24
CA ARG A 346 16.25 -0.04 28.32
C ARG A 346 16.27 0.79 27.05
N ARG A 347 16.09 2.10 27.20
CA ARG A 347 16.24 3.04 26.08
C ARG A 347 17.67 2.84 25.54
N PRO A 348 17.87 2.64 24.23
CA PRO A 348 19.19 2.84 23.67
C PRO A 348 19.59 4.25 24.07
N GLU A 349 20.69 4.40 24.80
CA GLU A 349 21.27 5.71 25.06
C GLU A 349 21.30 6.43 23.70
N GLN A 350 20.50 7.48 23.59
CA GLN A 350 20.73 8.42 22.51
C GLN A 350 22.07 9.02 22.89
N ALA A 351 23.14 8.49 22.29
CA ALA A 351 24.36 9.26 22.13
C ALA A 351 23.87 10.62 21.64
N ALA A 352 24.09 11.66 22.46
CA ALA A 352 23.80 13.02 22.07
C ALA A 352 24.47 13.20 20.71
N ALA A 353 23.66 13.22 19.66
CA ALA A 353 24.16 13.57 18.35
C ALA A 353 24.67 14.99 18.53
N SER A 354 25.99 15.15 18.52
CA SER A 354 26.61 16.44 18.29
C SER A 354 25.87 17.08 17.12
N ALA A 355 25.38 18.30 17.31
CA ALA A 355 24.76 19.06 16.23
C ALA A 355 25.68 18.89 15.00
N PRO A 356 25.19 18.33 13.88
CA PRO A 356 26.04 18.24 12.71
C PRO A 356 26.41 19.68 12.37
N ASP A 357 27.72 19.98 12.34
CA ASP A 357 28.19 21.11 11.59
C ASP A 357 27.50 21.06 10.23
N ALA A 358 27.03 22.20 9.76
CA ALA A 358 26.39 22.32 8.46
C ALA A 358 27.44 22.15 7.35
N GLU A 359 28.13 21.00 7.31
CA GLU A 359 28.81 20.54 6.14
C GLU A 359 27.74 20.35 5.07
N ILE A 360 27.90 21.08 3.97
CA ILE A 360 27.12 20.90 2.76
C ILE A 360 27.42 19.48 2.27
N ILE A 361 26.65 18.49 2.71
CA ILE A 361 26.76 17.12 2.21
C ILE A 361 26.56 17.22 0.69
N PRO A 362 27.59 16.91 -0.12
CA PRO A 362 27.45 17.02 -1.57
C PRO A 362 26.28 16.14 -1.99
N LEU A 363 25.38 16.67 -2.82
CA LEU A 363 24.27 15.89 -3.37
C LEU A 363 24.86 14.76 -4.24
N THR A 364 25.08 13.60 -3.66
CA THR A 364 25.62 12.43 -4.35
C THR A 364 24.50 11.50 -4.79
N LEU A 365 24.63 10.91 -5.98
CA LEU A 365 23.80 9.74 -6.31
C LEU A 365 24.18 8.58 -5.38
N ARG A 366 23.17 7.79 -5.04
CA ARG A 366 23.36 6.60 -4.20
C ARG A 366 24.05 5.48 -4.98
N GLU A 367 23.74 5.37 -6.27
CA GLU A 367 24.36 4.41 -7.16
C GLU A 367 25.79 4.85 -7.52
N PRO A 368 26.79 3.97 -7.36
CA PRO A 368 28.16 4.28 -7.74
C PRO A 368 28.31 4.37 -9.26
N CYS A 369 29.41 4.94 -9.72
CA CYS A 369 29.73 5.04 -11.13
C CYS A 369 29.73 3.64 -11.78
N PRO A 370 28.99 3.43 -12.89
CA PRO A 370 28.94 2.12 -13.55
C PRO A 370 30.29 1.73 -14.19
N CYS A 371 31.18 2.69 -14.46
CA CYS A 371 32.47 2.44 -15.08
C CYS A 371 33.56 2.02 -14.07
N CYS A 372 33.61 2.64 -12.89
CA CYS A 372 34.73 2.48 -11.96
C CYS A 372 34.33 2.30 -10.48
N GLY A 373 33.03 2.26 -10.17
CA GLY A 373 32.53 2.20 -8.79
C GLY A 373 32.72 3.49 -7.97
N GLY A 374 33.31 4.55 -8.54
CA GLY A 374 33.57 5.81 -7.86
C GLY A 374 32.31 6.61 -7.51
N PRO A 375 32.39 7.57 -6.56
CA PRO A 375 31.23 8.36 -6.15
C PRO A 375 30.78 9.33 -7.24
N MET A 376 29.47 9.44 -7.39
CA MET A 376 28.78 10.27 -8.37
C MET A 376 28.20 11.51 -7.68
N ARG A 377 28.64 12.71 -8.06
CA ARG A 377 28.15 13.99 -7.51
C ARG A 377 27.22 14.68 -8.49
N ILE A 378 26.11 15.23 -8.02
CA ILE A 378 25.23 16.06 -8.84
C ILE A 378 25.99 17.34 -9.19
N ILE A 379 26.22 17.54 -10.49
CA ILE A 379 26.90 18.70 -11.06
C ILE A 379 25.94 19.68 -11.74
N GLU A 380 24.71 19.23 -12.02
CA GLU A 380 23.69 20.05 -12.68
C GLU A 380 22.28 19.60 -12.27
N ILE A 381 21.35 20.56 -12.13
CA ILE A 381 19.91 20.31 -11.94
C ILE A 381 19.16 21.10 -13.01
N PHE A 382 18.22 20.45 -13.70
CA PHE A 382 17.38 21.07 -14.71
C PHE A 382 15.90 20.85 -14.42
N ARG A 383 15.10 21.90 -14.59
CA ARG A 383 13.65 21.92 -14.33
C ARG A 383 12.86 21.32 -15.50
N ARG A 384 11.56 21.18 -15.31
CA ARG A 384 10.64 20.76 -16.39
C ARG A 384 10.75 21.71 -17.57
N GLY A 385 10.83 21.17 -18.78
CA GLY A 385 11.00 21.94 -20.02
C GLY A 385 12.43 22.41 -20.31
N GLN A 386 13.37 22.19 -19.39
CA GLN A 386 14.79 22.49 -19.62
C GLN A 386 15.53 21.22 -20.08
N LYS A 387 16.54 21.40 -20.94
CA LYS A 387 17.49 20.34 -21.32
C LYS A 387 18.76 20.48 -20.50
N PRO A 388 19.43 19.37 -20.13
CA PRO A 388 20.71 19.45 -19.47
C PRO A 388 21.74 20.12 -20.39
N MET A 389 22.53 21.03 -19.85
CA MET A 389 23.67 21.66 -20.53
C MET A 389 24.81 20.65 -20.70
N SER A 390 24.99 19.79 -19.70
CA SER A 390 25.95 18.70 -19.74
C SER A 390 25.40 17.53 -20.57
N ARG A 391 26.06 17.22 -21.69
CA ARG A 391 25.75 15.99 -22.44
C ARG A 391 26.31 14.79 -21.70
N ALA A 392 25.49 13.76 -21.50
CA ALA A 392 26.01 12.46 -21.14
C ALA A 392 26.76 11.88 -22.35
N PRO A 393 27.88 11.15 -22.14
CA PRO A 393 28.46 10.35 -23.21
C PRO A 393 27.42 9.36 -23.76
N PRO A 394 27.53 8.94 -25.04
CA PRO A 394 26.67 7.91 -25.61
C PRO A 394 26.61 6.70 -24.68
N ARG A 395 25.42 6.09 -24.51
CA ARG A 395 25.29 4.88 -23.69
C ARG A 395 26.11 3.75 -24.31
N GLU A 396 27.32 3.53 -23.81
CA GLU A 396 27.92 2.21 -23.89
C GLU A 396 27.05 1.26 -23.08
N GLN A 397 26.74 0.11 -23.69
CA GLN A 397 25.78 -0.86 -23.21
C GLN A 397 26.14 -1.32 -21.80
N ALA A 398 25.44 -0.81 -20.79
CA ALA A 398 25.37 -1.45 -19.48
C ALA A 398 24.49 -2.70 -19.64
N ALA A 399 25.15 -3.85 -19.88
CA ALA A 399 24.55 -5.18 -19.86
C ALA A 399 24.01 -5.53 -18.47
#